data_AF-A0A1M5M9K0-F1
#
_entry.id   AF-A0A1M5M9K0-F1
#
_cell.length_a   1.000
_cell.length_b   1.000
_cell.length_c   1.000
_cell.angle_alpha   90.00
_cell.angle_beta   90.00
_cell.angle_gamma   90.00
#
_symmetry.space_group_name_H-M   'P 1'
#
loop_
_entity.id
_entity.type
_entity.pdbx_description
1 polymer ?
#
loop_
_entity_poly.entity_id
_entity_poly.type
_entity_poly.pdbx_seq_one_letter_code
_entity_poly.pdbx_strand_id
1 'polypeptide(L)'
;MTVTDSQPIAVVDLISALDALIDSGDRDQAKKRAAHLIERADLRDLLLIHRCAHVLDRRPRTAVAILRDAWKRSNEHARHVIAAMARVDRRPLRTTTNPDRAPRWTRDTHYQAPRDVNTDTIYTGSSEQRDEIHARTRTTGESASAAAVRLADAYRVRCEYEDTHADENEGWEDHELAGYQLDYVRANVPPLRGLTCVSCWMERPDSDNRRTPDDGLCAPCRDDGRPGIPASNNPVAARCAYLTRTYRTAGLVLLRRYWRDATDTDRAQIQKWTAQHLPRRFAPTRDNLPQRRHHPKDERDLIARLNHTRQLQPTHARSVVSREWKRATPRGRQVIQLWMERHGDTLHRPSTITTWLPEPPAVCQGCGKEGRYRRATGRPEGRYLRRDLCVDCRRPHPQPRPIPTALTLAA
;
A
#
# COMPACT_ATOMS: atom_id res chain seq x y z
N MET A 1 48.30 -5.63 -17.00
CA MET A 1 46.98 -5.98 -17.58
C MET A 1 46.06 -4.80 -17.35
N THR A 2 45.98 -3.90 -18.34
CA THR A 2 45.04 -2.78 -18.33
C THR A 2 43.65 -3.35 -18.55
N VAL A 3 42.77 -3.22 -17.56
CA VAL A 3 41.34 -3.49 -17.72
C VAL A 3 40.87 -2.47 -18.75
N THR A 4 40.71 -2.91 -20.00
CA THR A 4 40.04 -2.12 -21.03
C THR A 4 38.65 -1.83 -20.50
N ASP A 5 38.37 -0.56 -20.20
CA ASP A 5 37.02 -0.06 -19.93
C ASP A 5 36.11 -0.55 -21.05
N SER A 6 35.35 -1.62 -20.76
CA SER A 6 34.29 -2.13 -21.62
C SER A 6 33.36 -0.97 -21.93
N GLN A 7 33.39 -0.50 -23.18
CA GLN A 7 32.79 0.79 -23.51
C GLN A 7 31.28 0.81 -23.17
N PRO A 8 30.87 1.64 -22.20
CA PRO A 8 29.49 1.70 -21.71
C PRO A 8 28.47 2.12 -22.79
N ILE A 9 28.96 2.77 -23.83
CA ILE A 9 28.18 3.30 -24.96
C ILE A 9 27.55 2.16 -25.79
N ALA A 10 28.18 0.99 -25.85
CA ALA A 10 27.71 -0.12 -26.68
C ALA A 10 26.34 -0.68 -26.25
N VAL A 11 26.04 -0.73 -24.96
CA VAL A 11 24.77 -1.29 -24.44
C VAL A 11 23.61 -0.32 -24.71
N VAL A 12 23.85 0.98 -24.56
CA VAL A 12 22.86 2.04 -24.78
C VAL A 12 22.43 2.10 -26.25
N ASP A 13 23.39 1.94 -27.17
CA ASP A 13 23.13 1.87 -28.61
C ASP A 13 22.33 0.63 -28.99
N LEU A 14 22.61 -0.51 -28.34
CA LEU A 14 21.86 -1.76 -28.55
C LEU A 14 20.40 -1.63 -28.07
N ILE A 15 20.17 -1.00 -26.92
CA ILE A 15 18.80 -0.74 -26.41
C ILE A 15 18.05 0.21 -27.35
N SER A 16 18.70 1.27 -27.82
CA SER A 16 18.09 2.25 -28.73
C SER A 16 17.77 1.64 -30.10
N ALA A 17 18.64 0.78 -30.62
CA ALA A 17 18.38 0.04 -31.85
C ALA A 17 17.24 -0.97 -31.68
N LEU A 18 17.13 -1.63 -30.52
CA LEU A 18 16.03 -2.52 -30.21
C LEU A 18 14.69 -1.77 -30.16
N ASP A 19 14.67 -0.58 -29.57
CA ASP A 19 13.50 0.30 -29.51
C ASP A 19 12.99 0.65 -30.91
N ALA A 20 13.89 1.12 -31.78
CA ALA A 20 13.56 1.45 -33.17
C ALA A 20 13.01 0.24 -33.96
N LEU A 21 13.54 -0.96 -33.72
CA LEU A 21 13.05 -2.19 -34.35
C LEU A 21 11.64 -2.56 -33.86
N ILE A 22 11.37 -2.41 -32.56
CA ILE A 22 10.04 -2.63 -31.98
C ILE A 22 9.02 -1.64 -32.57
N ASP A 23 9.39 -0.36 -32.67
CA ASP A 23 8.54 0.69 -33.25
C ASP A 23 8.26 0.45 -34.74
N SER A 24 9.24 -0.06 -35.50
CA SER A 24 9.07 -0.41 -36.91
C SER A 24 8.23 -1.68 -37.15
N GLY A 25 8.03 -2.49 -36.11
CA GLY A 25 7.32 -3.77 -36.20
C GLY A 25 8.17 -4.96 -36.69
N ASP A 26 9.47 -4.80 -36.94
CA ASP A 26 10.38 -5.88 -37.34
C ASP A 26 10.76 -6.76 -36.13
N ARG A 27 9.87 -7.70 -35.81
CA ARG A 27 10.00 -8.60 -34.65
C ARG A 27 11.20 -9.55 -34.76
N ASP A 28 11.61 -9.92 -35.96
CA ASP A 28 12.69 -10.89 -36.15
C ASP A 28 14.05 -10.25 -35.95
N GLN A 29 14.26 -9.04 -36.47
CA GLN A 29 15.46 -8.26 -36.17
C GLN A 29 15.51 -7.85 -34.70
N ALA A 30 14.37 -7.48 -34.09
CA ALA A 30 14.31 -7.17 -32.67
C ALA A 30 14.79 -8.34 -31.80
N LYS A 31 14.36 -9.59 -32.11
CA LYS A 31 14.83 -10.79 -31.41
C LYS A 31 16.34 -11.02 -31.56
N LYS A 32 16.86 -10.90 -32.78
CA LYS A 32 18.31 -11.04 -33.04
C LYS A 32 19.10 -9.99 -32.27
N ARG A 33 18.61 -8.75 -32.23
CA ARG A 33 19.24 -7.65 -31.50
C ARG A 33 19.19 -7.84 -29.99
N ALA A 34 18.08 -8.37 -29.46
CA ALA A 34 17.95 -8.72 -28.06
C ALA A 34 18.89 -9.86 -27.65
N ALA A 35 19.05 -10.90 -28.50
CA ALA A 35 20.03 -11.96 -28.25
C ALA A 35 21.47 -11.40 -28.20
N HIS A 36 21.83 -10.54 -29.15
CA HIS A 36 23.13 -9.88 -29.18
C HIS A 36 23.36 -8.94 -27.97
N LEU A 37 22.31 -8.29 -27.47
CA LEU A 37 22.37 -7.52 -26.22
C LEU A 37 22.67 -8.42 -25.03
N ILE A 38 22.05 -9.60 -24.93
CA ILE A 38 22.29 -10.56 -23.85
C ILE A 38 23.73 -11.11 -23.90
N GLU A 39 24.26 -11.37 -25.09
CA GLU A 39 25.61 -11.89 -25.27
C GLU A 39 26.70 -10.87 -24.91
N ARG A 40 26.45 -9.57 -25.14
CA ARG A 40 27.47 -8.51 -24.96
C ARG A 40 27.35 -7.71 -23.68
N ALA A 41 26.16 -7.58 -23.12
CA ALA A 41 25.96 -6.82 -21.89
C ALA A 41 26.57 -7.59 -20.70
N ASP A 42 27.19 -6.85 -19.79
CA ASP A 42 27.68 -7.46 -18.55
C ASP A 42 26.50 -7.86 -17.64
N LEU A 43 26.77 -8.71 -16.64
CA LEU A 43 25.74 -9.18 -15.72
C LEU A 43 25.06 -8.03 -14.94
N ARG A 44 25.79 -6.94 -14.67
CA ARG A 44 25.27 -5.79 -13.91
C ARG A 44 24.26 -5.01 -14.73
N ASP A 45 24.54 -4.80 -16.02
CA ASP A 45 23.66 -4.16 -16.99
C ASP A 45 22.43 -5.01 -17.26
N LEU A 46 22.59 -6.33 -17.43
CA LEU A 46 21.46 -7.24 -17.58
C LEU A 46 20.51 -7.20 -16.38
N LEU A 47 21.05 -7.14 -15.15
CA LEU A 47 20.24 -6.99 -13.94
C LEU A 47 19.54 -5.61 -13.88
N LEU A 48 20.21 -4.55 -14.32
CA LEU A 48 19.62 -3.22 -14.37
C LEU A 48 18.49 -3.13 -15.42
N ILE A 49 18.72 -3.67 -16.61
CA ILE A 49 17.72 -3.78 -17.69
C ILE A 49 16.52 -4.59 -17.20
N HIS A 50 16.76 -5.75 -16.58
CA HIS A 50 15.70 -6.59 -16.02
C HIS A 50 14.87 -5.84 -14.97
N ARG A 51 15.53 -5.10 -14.07
CA ARG A 51 14.84 -4.30 -13.04
C ARG A 51 14.01 -3.18 -13.67
N CYS A 52 14.52 -2.51 -14.69
CA CYS A 52 13.78 -1.47 -15.41
C CYS A 52 12.55 -2.07 -16.11
N ALA A 53 12.74 -3.15 -16.87
CA ALA A 53 11.64 -3.87 -17.53
C ALA A 53 10.57 -4.32 -16.54
N HIS A 54 10.96 -4.84 -15.37
CA HIS A 54 10.04 -5.23 -14.32
C HIS A 54 9.21 -4.05 -13.76
N VAL A 55 9.81 -2.87 -13.61
CA VAL A 55 9.10 -1.66 -13.16
C VAL A 55 8.10 -1.19 -14.21
N LEU A 56 8.50 -1.17 -15.48
CA LEU A 56 7.63 -0.82 -16.62
C LEU A 56 6.42 -1.78 -16.68
N ASP A 57 6.65 -3.09 -16.60
CA ASP A 57 5.60 -4.14 -16.64
C ASP A 57 4.62 -4.05 -15.45
N ARG A 58 5.14 -3.96 -14.22
CA ARG A 58 4.30 -4.07 -13.02
C ARG A 58 3.64 -2.77 -12.59
N ARG A 59 4.19 -1.62 -12.99
CA ARG A 59 3.77 -0.31 -12.47
C ARG A 59 3.69 0.76 -13.56
N PRO A 60 3.02 0.53 -14.71
CA PRO A 60 3.06 1.46 -15.85
C PRO A 60 2.71 2.90 -15.48
N ARG A 61 1.72 3.11 -14.60
CA ARG A 61 1.30 4.46 -14.15
C ARG A 61 2.34 5.22 -13.33
N THR A 62 3.23 4.53 -12.61
CA THR A 62 4.24 5.15 -11.73
C THR A 62 5.67 4.82 -12.16
N ALA A 63 5.85 4.07 -13.24
CA ALA A 63 7.14 3.56 -13.68
C ALA A 63 8.12 4.71 -13.97
N VAL A 64 7.69 5.75 -14.69
CA VAL A 64 8.52 6.92 -14.99
C VAL A 64 9.03 7.61 -13.71
N ALA A 65 8.19 7.77 -12.69
CA ALA A 65 8.60 8.37 -11.42
C ALA A 65 9.63 7.49 -10.68
N ILE A 66 9.41 6.17 -10.66
CA ILE A 66 10.32 5.20 -10.04
C ILE A 66 11.67 5.16 -10.77
N LEU A 67 11.65 5.12 -12.11
CA LEU A 67 12.87 5.12 -12.92
C LEU A 67 13.62 6.44 -12.79
N ARG A 68 12.93 7.58 -12.70
CA ARG A 68 13.55 8.89 -12.43
C ARG A 68 14.24 8.95 -11.07
N ASP A 69 13.63 8.39 -10.03
CA ASP A 69 14.25 8.28 -8.69
C ASP A 69 15.46 7.31 -8.69
N ALA A 70 15.37 6.21 -9.43
CA ALA A 70 16.50 5.29 -9.63
C ALA A 70 17.65 5.98 -10.38
N TRP A 71 17.34 6.74 -11.43
CA TRP A 71 18.31 7.50 -12.24
C TRP A 71 19.10 8.49 -11.37
N LYS A 72 18.43 9.28 -10.52
CA LYS A 72 19.07 10.26 -9.64
C LYS A 72 20.12 9.65 -8.70
N ARG A 73 19.86 8.44 -8.20
CA ARG A 73 20.73 7.74 -7.23
C ARG A 73 21.80 6.84 -7.87
N SER A 74 21.78 6.70 -9.19
CA SER A 74 22.68 5.80 -9.91
C SER A 74 23.95 6.51 -10.39
N ASN A 75 24.98 5.73 -10.74
CA ASN A 75 26.19 6.24 -11.40
C ASN A 75 25.91 6.61 -12.87
N GLU A 76 26.85 7.27 -13.52
CA GLU A 76 26.67 7.80 -14.88
C GLU A 76 26.32 6.72 -15.91
N HIS A 77 26.99 5.56 -15.87
CA HIS A 77 26.67 4.43 -16.73
C HIS A 77 25.22 3.96 -16.57
N ALA A 78 24.79 3.67 -15.34
CA ALA A 78 23.44 3.22 -15.06
C ALA A 78 22.38 4.29 -15.40
N ARG A 79 22.73 5.58 -15.31
CA ARG A 79 21.87 6.68 -15.76
C ARG A 79 21.59 6.60 -17.25
N HIS A 80 22.60 6.29 -18.08
CA HIS A 80 22.40 6.12 -19.52
C HIS A 80 21.51 4.91 -19.84
N VAL A 81 21.73 3.76 -19.18
CA VAL A 81 20.90 2.55 -19.36
C VAL A 81 19.45 2.81 -18.94
N ILE A 82 19.23 3.43 -17.78
CA ILE A 82 17.87 3.78 -17.30
C ILE A 82 17.20 4.76 -18.25
N ALA A 83 17.93 5.77 -18.75
CA ALA A 83 17.39 6.74 -19.70
C ALA A 83 16.99 6.10 -21.04
N ALA A 84 17.77 5.14 -21.53
CA ALA A 84 17.43 4.37 -22.73
C ALA A 84 16.16 3.54 -22.52
N MET A 85 16.08 2.79 -21.40
CA MET A 85 14.91 1.97 -21.08
C MET A 85 13.62 2.78 -20.86
N ALA A 86 13.72 4.00 -20.31
CA ALA A 86 12.57 4.86 -20.08
C ALA A 86 11.96 5.43 -21.39
N ARG A 87 12.70 5.41 -22.50
CA ARG A 87 12.19 5.85 -23.82
C ARG A 87 11.32 4.78 -24.49
N VAL A 88 11.59 3.51 -24.22
CA VAL A 88 10.89 2.36 -24.81
C VAL A 88 9.42 2.29 -24.37
N ASP A 89 9.06 2.83 -23.21
CA ASP A 89 7.67 2.87 -22.74
C ASP A 89 6.89 4.07 -23.29
N ARG A 90 7.00 4.27 -24.60
CA ARG A 90 6.22 5.24 -25.37
C ARG A 90 4.90 4.68 -25.86
N ARG A 91 4.40 3.59 -25.29
CA ARG A 91 2.99 3.25 -25.50
C ARG A 91 2.20 4.47 -25.04
N PRO A 92 1.53 5.22 -25.94
CA PRO A 92 0.59 6.20 -25.46
C PRO A 92 -0.36 5.38 -24.60
N LEU A 93 -0.46 5.73 -23.31
CA LEU A 93 -1.61 5.35 -22.54
C LEU A 93 -2.77 5.71 -23.46
N ARG A 94 -3.43 4.69 -24.03
CA ARG A 94 -4.61 4.87 -24.86
C ARG A 94 -5.67 5.39 -23.89
N THR A 95 -5.58 6.66 -23.54
CA THR A 95 -6.73 7.51 -23.35
C THR A 95 -7.31 7.60 -24.74
N THR A 96 -8.07 6.58 -25.13
CA THR A 96 -9.08 6.74 -26.17
C THR A 96 -10.05 7.77 -25.61
N THR A 97 -9.69 9.05 -25.77
CA THR A 97 -10.63 10.14 -25.71
C THR A 97 -11.52 9.88 -26.91
N ASN A 98 -12.63 9.18 -26.67
CA ASN A 98 -13.64 8.93 -27.68
C ASN A 98 -14.10 10.32 -28.17
N PRO A 99 -13.77 10.73 -29.42
CA PRO A 99 -14.05 12.08 -29.89
C PRO A 99 -15.55 12.38 -29.91
N ASP A 100 -16.39 11.34 -29.91
CA ASP A 100 -17.86 11.46 -29.91
C ASP A 100 -18.47 11.47 -28.51
N ARG A 101 -17.66 11.36 -27.44
CA ARG A 101 -18.19 11.58 -26.09
C ARG A 101 -18.28 13.08 -25.83
N ALA A 102 -19.33 13.70 -26.36
CA ALA A 102 -19.70 15.06 -26.00
C ALA A 102 -19.64 15.19 -24.47
N PRO A 103 -18.98 16.23 -23.94
CA PRO A 103 -18.84 16.41 -22.50
C PRO A 103 -20.25 16.36 -21.89
N ARG A 104 -20.50 15.40 -20.98
CA ARG A 104 -21.79 15.25 -20.27
C ARG A 104 -22.07 16.42 -19.30
N TRP A 105 -21.31 17.50 -19.40
CA TRP A 105 -21.41 18.70 -18.58
C TRP A 105 -22.35 19.68 -19.28
N THR A 106 -23.59 19.72 -18.83
CA THR A 106 -24.53 20.79 -19.16
C THR A 106 -24.09 22.09 -18.48
N ARG A 107 -24.62 23.24 -18.93
CA ARG A 107 -24.35 24.57 -18.34
C ARG A 107 -24.56 24.61 -16.82
N ASP A 108 -25.45 23.77 -16.31
CA ASP A 108 -25.83 23.71 -14.90
C ASP A 108 -24.97 22.76 -14.06
N THR A 109 -24.21 21.86 -14.70
CA THR A 109 -23.33 20.90 -14.02
C THR A 109 -21.86 21.30 -14.08
N HIS A 110 -21.57 22.52 -14.55
CA HIS A 110 -20.22 23.04 -14.70
C HIS A 110 -19.58 23.32 -13.32
N TYR A 111 -19.20 22.26 -12.60
CA TYR A 111 -18.37 22.35 -11.41
C TYR A 111 -16.98 22.78 -11.88
N GLN A 112 -16.74 24.09 -11.93
CA GLN A 112 -15.40 24.63 -12.12
C GLN A 112 -14.58 24.23 -10.89
N ALA A 113 -13.72 23.23 -11.04
CA ALA A 113 -12.62 23.03 -10.10
C ALA A 113 -11.93 24.40 -9.96
N PRO A 114 -11.72 24.92 -8.73
CA PRO A 114 -11.12 26.23 -8.52
C PRO A 114 -9.85 26.33 -9.35
N ARG A 115 -9.86 27.21 -10.36
CA ARG A 115 -8.69 27.45 -11.20
C ARG A 115 -7.53 27.86 -10.29
N ASP A 116 -6.36 27.36 -10.66
CA ASP A 116 -5.07 27.58 -10.01
C ASP A 116 -4.95 29.02 -9.50
N VAL A 117 -5.15 29.18 -8.20
CA VAL A 117 -4.86 30.43 -7.51
C VAL A 117 -3.34 30.53 -7.54
N ASN A 118 -2.86 31.56 -8.22
CA ASN A 118 -1.45 31.85 -8.46
C ASN A 118 -0.67 31.69 -7.14
N THR A 119 0.18 30.67 -7.07
CA THR A 119 0.84 30.24 -5.83
C THR A 119 1.99 31.17 -5.40
N ASP A 120 2.24 32.23 -6.16
CA ASP A 120 3.35 33.16 -5.93
C ASP A 120 3.07 34.28 -4.92
N THR A 121 1.84 34.45 -4.42
CA THR A 121 1.52 35.48 -3.41
C THR A 121 1.35 34.96 -1.98
N ILE A 122 1.57 33.66 -1.72
CA ILE A 122 1.33 33.06 -0.39
C ILE A 122 2.65 32.64 0.27
N TYR A 123 3.62 33.54 0.43
CA TYR A 123 4.74 33.26 1.33
C TYR A 123 5.39 34.49 1.98
N THR A 124 4.59 35.42 2.49
CA THR A 124 5.07 36.47 3.42
C THR A 124 4.08 36.74 4.56
N GLY A 125 3.28 35.75 4.96
CA GLY A 125 2.39 35.86 6.12
C GLY A 125 3.15 35.67 7.44
N SER A 126 2.98 36.59 8.39
CA SER A 126 3.58 36.55 9.73
C SER A 126 3.16 35.29 10.51
N SER A 127 3.96 34.91 11.52
CA SER A 127 3.74 33.71 12.35
C SER A 127 2.32 33.61 12.94
N GLU A 128 1.68 34.74 13.24
CA GLU A 128 0.31 34.78 13.78
C GLU A 128 -0.74 34.29 12.78
N GLN A 129 -0.50 34.48 11.47
CA GLN A 129 -1.45 34.07 10.43
C GLN A 129 -1.43 32.54 10.22
N ARG A 130 -0.31 31.87 10.49
CA ARG A 130 -0.23 30.39 10.52
C ARG A 130 -1.02 29.79 11.67
N ASP A 131 -0.94 30.41 12.85
CA ASP A 131 -1.66 29.91 14.02
C ASP A 131 -3.17 30.09 13.88
N GLU A 132 -3.62 31.16 13.19
CA GLU A 132 -5.04 31.39 12.92
C GLU A 132 -5.61 30.39 11.88
N ILE A 133 -4.84 30.02 10.86
CA ILE A 133 -5.23 28.98 9.89
C ILE A 133 -5.32 27.61 10.58
N HIS A 134 -4.34 27.26 11.42
CA HIS A 134 -4.35 26.02 12.19
C HIS A 134 -5.44 25.98 13.27
N ALA A 135 -5.83 27.12 13.84
CA ALA A 135 -6.97 27.22 14.75
C ALA A 135 -8.30 27.00 14.02
N ARG A 136 -8.47 27.56 12.80
CA ARG A 136 -9.65 27.31 11.96
C ARG A 136 -9.76 25.87 11.48
N THR A 137 -8.63 25.17 11.24
CA THR A 137 -8.68 23.75 10.84
C THR A 137 -9.08 22.83 12.00
N ARG A 138 -8.87 23.24 13.25
CA ARG A 138 -9.27 22.45 14.44
C ARG A 138 -10.74 22.58 14.78
N THR A 139 -11.38 23.73 14.50
CA THR A 139 -12.83 23.91 14.73
C THR A 139 -13.70 23.25 13.67
N THR A 140 -13.16 22.91 12.49
CA THR A 140 -13.89 22.19 11.42
C THR A 140 -14.00 20.66 11.62
N GLY A 141 -13.47 20.11 12.72
CA GLY A 141 -13.61 18.69 13.06
C GLY A 141 -15.06 18.26 13.32
N GLU A 142 -15.90 19.16 13.85
CA GLU A 142 -17.34 18.92 14.03
C GLU A 142 -18.11 19.05 12.70
N SER A 143 -17.62 19.88 11.77
CA SER A 143 -18.21 20.04 10.43
C SER A 143 -17.95 18.84 9.52
N ALA A 144 -16.85 18.12 9.72
CA ALA A 144 -16.55 16.88 9.00
C ALA A 144 -17.52 15.75 9.35
N SER A 145 -18.01 15.69 10.61
CA SER A 145 -19.07 14.77 11.02
C SER A 145 -20.41 15.13 10.37
N ALA A 146 -20.79 16.42 10.37
CA ALA A 146 -22.02 16.89 9.71
C ALA A 146 -21.97 16.76 8.18
N ALA A 147 -20.78 16.83 7.56
CA ALA A 147 -20.59 16.56 6.14
C ALA A 147 -20.65 15.06 5.81
N ALA A 148 -20.10 14.20 6.68
CA ALA A 148 -20.20 12.74 6.54
C ALA A 148 -21.65 12.25 6.71
N VAL A 149 -22.40 12.81 7.66
CA VAL A 149 -23.83 12.52 7.83
C VAL A 149 -24.63 12.99 6.62
N ARG A 150 -24.35 14.19 6.07
CA ARG A 150 -24.99 14.66 4.84
C ARG A 150 -24.64 13.82 3.60
N LEU A 151 -23.41 13.31 3.52
CA LEU A 151 -22.99 12.41 2.44
C LEU A 151 -23.68 11.04 2.56
N ALA A 152 -23.84 10.54 3.78
CA ALA A 152 -24.56 9.28 4.04
C ALA A 152 -26.06 9.41 3.76
N ASP A 153 -26.69 10.54 4.12
CA ASP A 153 -28.08 10.84 3.77
C ASP A 153 -28.27 11.01 2.26
N ALA A 154 -27.35 11.70 1.58
CA ALA A 154 -27.37 11.82 0.12
C ALA A 154 -27.19 10.45 -0.56
N TYR A 155 -26.41 9.54 0.03
CA TYR A 155 -26.28 8.17 -0.47
C TYR A 155 -27.55 7.35 -0.26
N ARG A 156 -28.22 7.52 0.89
CA ARG A 156 -29.48 6.82 1.19
C ARG A 156 -30.62 7.28 0.27
N VAL A 157 -30.76 8.60 0.06
CA VAL A 157 -31.75 9.16 -0.87
C VAL A 157 -31.47 8.71 -2.31
N ARG A 158 -30.21 8.53 -2.70
CA ARG A 158 -29.85 7.99 -4.01
C ARG A 158 -30.21 6.51 -4.17
N CYS A 159 -30.00 5.69 -3.14
CA CYS A 159 -30.40 4.28 -3.16
C CYS A 159 -31.93 4.12 -3.18
N GLU A 160 -32.68 4.94 -2.43
CA GLU A 160 -34.15 4.92 -2.46
C GLU A 160 -34.72 5.38 -3.81
N TYR A 161 -34.03 6.29 -4.52
CA TYR A 161 -34.42 6.73 -5.87
C TYR A 161 -34.08 5.69 -6.95
N GLU A 162 -33.03 4.88 -6.75
CA GLU A 162 -32.69 3.77 -7.66
C GLU A 162 -33.64 2.56 -7.50
N ASP A 163 -34.20 2.33 -6.30
CA ASP A 163 -35.19 1.26 -6.06
C ASP A 163 -36.63 1.62 -6.50
N THR A 164 -36.97 2.92 -6.62
CA THR A 164 -38.33 3.37 -7.03
C THR A 164 -38.46 3.72 -8.52
N HIS A 165 -37.39 3.66 -9.30
CA HIS A 165 -37.39 3.91 -10.75
C HIS A 165 -36.94 2.70 -11.59
N ALA A 166 -36.88 1.51 -10.99
CA ALA A 166 -36.60 0.27 -11.71
C ALA A 166 -37.74 -0.14 -12.67
N ASP A 167 -38.96 0.39 -12.51
CA ASP A 167 -40.15 0.00 -13.30
C ASP A 167 -40.52 0.97 -14.44
N GLU A 168 -39.87 2.13 -14.60
CA GLU A 168 -40.30 3.14 -15.59
C GLU A 168 -39.41 3.26 -16.84
N ASN A 169 -38.37 2.45 -16.98
CA ASN A 169 -37.49 2.50 -18.16
C ASN A 169 -37.78 1.37 -19.17
N GLU A 170 -39.05 1.23 -19.49
CA GLU A 170 -39.65 0.22 -20.38
C GLU A 170 -39.57 0.64 -21.87
N GLY A 171 -38.41 1.12 -22.35
CA GLY A 171 -38.35 1.73 -23.69
C GLY A 171 -37.06 1.65 -24.48
N TRP A 172 -35.98 1.13 -23.92
CA TRP A 172 -34.78 0.81 -24.68
C TRP A 172 -34.33 -0.59 -24.27
N GLU A 173 -34.93 -1.60 -24.92
CA GLU A 173 -34.33 -2.92 -25.03
C GLU A 173 -32.99 -2.76 -25.75
N ASP A 174 -31.98 -2.38 -24.97
CA ASP A 174 -30.61 -2.71 -25.26
C ASP A 174 -30.59 -4.24 -25.25
N HIS A 175 -30.87 -4.84 -26.41
CA HIS A 175 -30.61 -6.25 -26.65
C HIS A 175 -29.09 -6.42 -26.52
N GLU A 176 -28.61 -6.49 -25.28
CA GLU A 176 -27.34 -7.09 -24.92
C GLU A 176 -27.39 -8.48 -25.55
N LEU A 177 -26.80 -8.60 -26.75
CA LEU A 177 -26.67 -9.86 -27.44
C LEU A 177 -26.02 -10.83 -26.45
N ALA A 178 -26.82 -11.73 -25.90
CA ALA A 178 -26.48 -12.66 -24.82
C ALA A 178 -25.29 -13.60 -25.14
N GLY A 179 -24.67 -13.46 -26.31
CA GLY A 179 -23.46 -14.16 -26.72
C GLY A 179 -22.13 -13.41 -26.48
N TYR A 180 -22.12 -12.09 -26.24
CA TYR A 180 -20.86 -11.33 -26.11
C TYR A 180 -20.36 -11.15 -24.67
N GLN A 181 -21.12 -11.60 -23.65
CA GLN A 181 -20.68 -11.59 -22.26
C GLN A 181 -19.75 -12.77 -21.91
N LEU A 182 -19.70 -13.81 -22.75
CA LEU A 182 -18.72 -14.87 -22.62
C LEU A 182 -17.40 -14.37 -23.22
N ASP A 183 -16.48 -13.90 -22.37
CA ASP A 183 -15.09 -13.69 -22.77
C ASP A 183 -14.52 -15.05 -23.17
N TYR A 184 -14.62 -15.40 -24.46
CA TYR A 184 -14.20 -16.69 -25.00
C TYR A 184 -12.73 -16.99 -24.70
N VAL A 185 -11.88 -15.95 -24.57
CA VAL A 185 -10.48 -16.14 -24.19
C VAL A 185 -10.41 -16.58 -22.74
N ARG A 186 -11.13 -15.92 -21.82
CA ARG A 186 -11.18 -16.29 -20.41
C ARG A 186 -11.92 -17.60 -20.15
N ALA A 187 -12.97 -17.89 -20.91
CA ALA A 187 -13.75 -19.14 -20.83
C ALA A 187 -13.00 -20.33 -21.44
N ASN A 188 -12.13 -20.11 -22.44
CA ASN A 188 -11.27 -21.16 -22.99
C ASN A 188 -9.96 -21.36 -22.25
N VAL A 189 -9.59 -20.53 -21.25
CA VAL A 189 -8.46 -20.89 -20.37
C VAL A 189 -8.96 -22.02 -19.47
N PRO A 190 -8.55 -23.28 -19.69
CA PRO A 190 -8.93 -24.36 -18.79
C PRO A 190 -8.41 -23.98 -17.40
N PRO A 191 -9.14 -24.25 -16.32
CA PRO A 191 -8.67 -23.93 -14.99
C PRO A 191 -7.30 -24.59 -14.79
N LEU A 192 -6.22 -23.79 -14.80
CA LEU A 192 -4.84 -24.27 -14.67
C LEU A 192 -4.50 -24.76 -13.25
N ARG A 193 -5.51 -25.20 -12.48
CA ARG A 193 -5.38 -25.65 -11.09
C ARG A 193 -4.82 -27.08 -10.99
N GLY A 194 -4.13 -27.53 -12.02
CA GLY A 194 -3.55 -28.85 -12.13
C GLY A 194 -2.21 -28.99 -11.41
N LEU A 195 -1.72 -30.24 -11.33
CA LEU A 195 -0.36 -30.50 -10.91
C LEU A 195 0.63 -29.99 -11.98
N THR A 196 1.79 -29.51 -11.55
CA THR A 196 2.84 -29.10 -12.48
C THR A 196 3.48 -30.30 -13.18
N CYS A 197 4.02 -30.13 -14.37
CA CYS A 197 4.81 -31.15 -15.04
C CYS A 197 6.10 -31.42 -14.24
N VAL A 198 6.45 -32.68 -14.01
CA VAL A 198 7.68 -33.03 -13.29
C VAL A 198 8.97 -32.73 -14.07
N SER A 199 8.88 -32.47 -15.37
CA SER A 199 10.04 -32.19 -16.23
C SER A 199 10.23 -30.69 -16.47
N CYS A 200 9.22 -30.01 -17.02
CA CYS A 200 9.31 -28.58 -17.38
C CYS A 200 8.71 -27.62 -16.34
N TRP A 201 8.06 -28.12 -15.28
CA TRP A 201 7.43 -27.33 -14.21
C TRP A 201 6.29 -26.40 -14.63
N MET A 202 5.85 -26.48 -15.89
CA MET A 202 4.65 -25.80 -16.36
C MET A 202 3.40 -26.49 -15.80
N GLU A 203 2.33 -25.72 -15.58
CA GLU A 203 1.04 -26.26 -15.18
C GLU A 203 0.51 -27.18 -16.29
N ARG A 204 0.00 -28.36 -15.90
CA ARG A 204 -0.52 -29.34 -16.85
C ARG A 204 -2.00 -29.06 -17.11
N PRO A 205 -2.48 -29.24 -18.35
CA PRO A 205 -3.91 -29.22 -18.63
C PRO A 205 -4.62 -30.32 -17.86
N ASP A 206 -5.91 -30.12 -17.57
CA ASP A 206 -6.75 -31.08 -16.86
C ASP A 206 -6.76 -32.47 -17.51
N SER A 207 -6.71 -32.53 -18.84
CA SER A 207 -6.63 -33.79 -19.59
C SER A 207 -5.38 -34.61 -19.25
N ASP A 208 -4.23 -33.96 -19.06
CA ASP A 208 -3.00 -34.64 -18.62
C ASP A 208 -3.11 -35.11 -17.16
N ASN A 209 -3.77 -34.33 -16.29
CA ASN A 209 -3.95 -34.70 -14.88
C ASN A 209 -4.94 -35.85 -14.66
N ARG A 210 -5.89 -36.05 -15.59
CA ARG A 210 -6.88 -37.15 -15.53
C ARG A 210 -6.36 -38.47 -16.08
N ARG A 211 -5.14 -38.50 -16.62
CA ARG A 211 -4.56 -39.71 -17.20
C ARG A 211 -4.28 -40.75 -16.10
N THR A 212 -4.64 -42.00 -16.36
CA THR A 212 -4.38 -43.13 -15.44
C THR A 212 -3.54 -44.18 -16.16
N PRO A 213 -2.32 -44.52 -15.68
CA PRO A 213 -1.64 -43.90 -14.54
C PRO A 213 -1.15 -42.47 -14.84
N ASP A 214 -1.12 -41.60 -13.81
CA ASP A 214 -0.59 -40.25 -13.93
C ASP A 214 0.96 -40.29 -14.00
N ASP A 215 1.50 -40.09 -15.20
CA ASP A 215 2.95 -40.03 -15.46
C ASP A 215 3.60 -38.69 -15.05
N GLY A 216 2.79 -37.72 -14.59
CA GLY A 216 3.27 -36.40 -14.16
C GLY A 216 3.82 -35.53 -15.29
N LEU A 217 3.68 -35.90 -16.57
CA LEU A 217 4.16 -35.15 -17.72
C LEU A 217 3.04 -34.35 -18.39
N CYS A 218 3.39 -33.21 -18.98
CA CYS A 218 2.53 -32.54 -19.97
C CYS A 218 2.72 -33.19 -21.35
N ALA A 219 1.74 -33.01 -22.25
CA ALA A 219 1.83 -33.54 -23.62
C ALA A 219 3.16 -33.24 -24.34
N PRO A 220 3.69 -31.99 -24.39
CA PRO A 220 4.97 -31.72 -25.04
C PRO A 220 6.16 -32.50 -24.46
N CYS A 221 6.28 -32.59 -23.13
CA CYS A 221 7.37 -33.36 -22.51
C CYS A 221 7.23 -34.86 -22.74
N ARG A 222 6.00 -35.36 -22.93
CA ARG A 222 5.74 -36.75 -23.27
C ARG A 222 6.14 -37.04 -24.71
N ASP A 223 5.79 -36.15 -25.64
CA ASP A 223 6.15 -36.24 -27.06
C ASP A 223 7.68 -36.18 -27.25
N ASP A 224 8.36 -35.37 -26.43
CA ASP A 224 9.83 -35.31 -26.33
C ASP A 224 10.48 -36.57 -25.72
N GLY A 225 9.69 -37.57 -25.29
CA GLY A 225 10.21 -38.80 -24.67
C GLY A 225 10.85 -38.59 -23.30
N ARG A 226 10.45 -37.55 -22.55
CA ARG A 226 11.00 -37.31 -21.20
C ARG A 226 10.59 -38.44 -20.24
N PRO A 227 11.44 -38.80 -19.26
CA PRO A 227 11.10 -39.82 -18.28
C PRO A 227 10.01 -39.33 -17.32
N GLY A 228 8.86 -40.00 -17.30
CA GLY A 228 7.74 -39.71 -16.39
C GLY A 228 7.87 -40.39 -15.01
N ILE A 229 6.89 -40.13 -14.15
CA ILE A 229 6.70 -40.85 -12.89
C ILE A 229 6.29 -42.29 -13.22
N PRO A 230 6.94 -43.32 -12.65
CA PRO A 230 6.53 -44.70 -12.87
C PRO A 230 5.12 -44.95 -12.30
N ALA A 231 4.35 -45.80 -12.97
CA ALA A 231 3.02 -46.20 -12.51
C ALA A 231 3.08 -46.79 -11.09
N SER A 232 2.14 -46.35 -10.24
CA SER A 232 2.09 -46.73 -8.83
C SER A 232 0.65 -46.69 -8.32
N ASN A 233 0.31 -47.57 -7.38
CA ASN A 233 -0.95 -47.53 -6.64
C ASN A 233 -1.05 -46.32 -5.70
N ASN A 234 0.08 -45.67 -5.40
CA ASN A 234 0.16 -44.44 -4.63
C ASN A 234 0.88 -43.36 -5.47
N PRO A 235 0.13 -42.55 -6.24
CA PRO A 235 0.72 -41.56 -7.15
C PRO A 235 1.47 -40.46 -6.40
N VAL A 236 1.00 -40.06 -5.21
CA VAL A 236 1.65 -39.05 -4.36
C VAL A 236 3.03 -39.55 -3.91
N ALA A 237 3.12 -40.77 -3.40
CA ALA A 237 4.40 -41.36 -2.97
C ALA A 237 5.37 -41.56 -4.14
N ALA A 238 4.87 -42.02 -5.30
CA ALA A 238 5.68 -42.18 -6.50
C ALA A 238 6.24 -40.85 -7.00
N ARG A 239 5.42 -39.79 -6.97
CA ARG A 239 5.84 -38.44 -7.32
C ARG A 239 6.90 -37.89 -6.35
N CYS A 240 6.70 -38.06 -5.04
CA CYS A 240 7.70 -37.68 -4.04
C CYS A 240 9.04 -38.37 -4.30
N ALA A 241 9.02 -39.69 -4.51
CA ALA A 241 10.21 -40.48 -4.79
C ALA A 241 10.91 -40.04 -6.09
N TYR A 242 10.14 -39.77 -7.15
CA TYR A 242 10.66 -39.24 -8.41
C TYR A 242 11.36 -37.90 -8.20
N LEU A 243 10.69 -36.93 -7.55
CA LEU A 243 11.25 -35.59 -7.33
C LEU A 243 12.56 -35.63 -6.55
N THR A 244 12.64 -36.44 -5.48
CA THR A 244 13.84 -36.54 -4.66
C THR A 244 14.97 -37.31 -5.35
N ARG A 245 14.65 -38.31 -6.17
CA ARG A 245 15.64 -39.13 -6.89
C ARG A 245 16.22 -38.39 -8.09
N THR A 246 15.36 -37.76 -8.89
CA THR A 246 15.74 -37.07 -10.14
C THR A 246 16.43 -35.73 -9.85
N TYR A 247 15.95 -34.99 -8.85
CA TYR A 247 16.47 -33.64 -8.53
C TYR A 247 17.17 -33.64 -7.17
N ARG A 248 18.40 -34.17 -7.08
CA ARG A 248 19.10 -34.33 -5.79
C ARG A 248 19.25 -33.02 -4.99
N THR A 249 19.55 -31.91 -5.67
CA THR A 249 19.77 -30.60 -5.02
C THR A 249 18.47 -29.80 -4.86
N ALA A 250 17.57 -29.87 -5.86
CA ALA A 250 16.33 -29.09 -5.88
C ALA A 250 15.10 -29.84 -5.34
N GLY A 251 15.20 -31.15 -5.08
CA GLY A 251 14.08 -32.02 -4.79
C GLY A 251 13.26 -31.58 -3.58
N LEU A 252 13.90 -31.08 -2.52
CA LEU A 252 13.21 -30.54 -1.35
C LEU A 252 12.41 -29.27 -1.66
N VAL A 253 12.95 -28.39 -2.51
CA VAL A 253 12.26 -27.15 -2.92
C VAL A 253 11.03 -27.50 -3.75
N LEU A 254 11.19 -28.45 -4.67
CA LEU A 254 10.13 -28.95 -5.54
C LEU A 254 9.05 -29.67 -4.73
N LEU A 255 9.43 -30.46 -3.72
CA LEU A 255 8.51 -31.13 -2.82
C LEU A 255 7.71 -30.15 -1.96
N ARG A 256 8.34 -29.06 -1.49
CA ARG A 256 7.63 -27.98 -0.79
C ARG A 256 6.68 -27.20 -1.70
N ARG A 257 7.00 -27.07 -2.99
CA ARG A 257 6.06 -26.51 -3.98
C ARG A 257 4.88 -27.44 -4.16
N TYR A 258 5.15 -28.72 -4.43
CA TYR A 258 4.12 -29.75 -4.55
C TYR A 258 3.19 -29.79 -3.34
N TRP A 259 3.73 -29.75 -2.12
CA TRP A 259 2.93 -29.70 -0.88
C TRP A 259 2.00 -28.47 -0.81
N ARG A 260 2.46 -27.30 -1.27
CA ARG A 260 1.64 -26.07 -1.26
C ARG A 260 0.44 -26.19 -2.21
N ASP A 261 0.66 -26.81 -3.36
CA ASP A 261 -0.32 -26.93 -4.44
C ASP A 261 -1.25 -28.15 -4.26
N ALA A 262 -0.90 -29.08 -3.37
CA ALA A 262 -1.62 -30.31 -3.10
C ALA A 262 -2.89 -30.12 -2.25
N THR A 263 -3.84 -31.06 -2.37
CA THR A 263 -5.03 -31.16 -1.52
C THR A 263 -4.64 -31.50 -0.07
N ASP A 264 -5.55 -31.32 0.89
CA ASP A 264 -5.23 -31.62 2.30
C ASP A 264 -4.92 -33.12 2.54
N THR A 265 -5.62 -34.02 1.83
CA THR A 265 -5.33 -35.46 1.85
C THR A 265 -3.93 -35.76 1.30
N ASP A 266 -3.58 -35.18 0.15
CA ASP A 266 -2.26 -35.37 -0.46
C ASP A 266 -1.16 -34.76 0.41
N ARG A 267 -1.40 -33.60 1.04
CA ARG A 267 -0.47 -32.97 1.97
C ARG A 267 -0.12 -33.88 3.14
N ALA A 268 -1.11 -34.58 3.70
CA ALA A 268 -0.88 -35.55 4.78
C ALA A 268 -0.03 -36.73 4.28
N GLN A 269 -0.28 -37.21 3.05
CA GLN A 269 0.53 -38.28 2.43
C GLN A 269 1.97 -37.82 2.14
N ILE A 270 2.17 -36.61 1.61
CA ILE A 270 3.50 -36.01 1.39
C ILE A 270 4.24 -35.90 2.72
N GLN A 271 3.58 -35.40 3.77
CA GLN A 271 4.18 -35.30 5.12
C GLN A 271 4.61 -36.66 5.65
N LYS A 272 3.73 -37.66 5.62
CA LYS A 272 4.04 -39.04 6.01
C LYS A 272 5.23 -39.59 5.23
N TRP A 273 5.24 -39.42 3.91
CA TRP A 273 6.32 -39.89 3.05
C TRP A 273 7.64 -39.20 3.40
N THR A 274 7.65 -37.88 3.58
CA THR A 274 8.86 -37.11 3.95
C THR A 274 9.43 -37.53 5.30
N ALA A 275 8.57 -37.81 6.28
CA ALA A 275 9.01 -38.27 7.60
C ALA A 275 9.68 -39.65 7.56
N GLN A 276 9.29 -40.51 6.61
CA GLN A 276 9.82 -41.86 6.43
C GLN A 276 11.11 -41.90 5.60
N HIS A 277 11.24 -41.07 4.57
CA HIS A 277 12.29 -41.22 3.53
C HIS A 277 13.36 -40.12 3.54
N LEU A 278 13.13 -39.00 4.21
CA LEU A 278 14.12 -37.92 4.29
C LEU A 278 14.80 -37.91 5.65
N PRO A 279 16.12 -37.60 5.71
CA PRO A 279 16.80 -37.38 6.98
C PRO A 279 16.05 -36.34 7.81
N ARG A 280 15.91 -36.57 9.13
CA ARG A 280 15.14 -35.69 10.05
C ARG A 280 15.48 -34.21 9.91
N ARG A 281 16.73 -33.87 9.58
CA ARG A 281 17.18 -32.47 9.31
C ARG A 281 16.45 -31.77 8.15
N PHE A 282 15.73 -32.52 7.30
CA PHE A 282 15.00 -32.01 6.14
C PHE A 282 13.49 -32.24 6.23
N ALA A 283 13.01 -32.93 7.26
CA ALA A 283 11.59 -33.12 7.47
C ALA A 283 10.95 -31.72 7.63
N PRO A 284 9.93 -31.37 6.83
CA PRO A 284 9.21 -30.13 7.03
C PRO A 284 8.47 -30.23 8.36
N THR A 285 9.09 -29.78 9.44
CA THR A 285 8.37 -29.52 10.68
C THR A 285 7.32 -28.46 10.37
N ARG A 286 6.16 -28.59 11.01
CA ARG A 286 5.04 -27.64 10.88
C ARG A 286 5.50 -26.18 11.13
N ASP A 287 6.58 -26.02 11.89
CA ASP A 287 7.22 -24.74 12.25
C ASP A 287 8.11 -24.12 11.15
N ASN A 288 8.56 -24.91 10.17
CA ASN A 288 9.44 -24.45 9.08
C ASN A 288 8.71 -24.14 7.76
N LEU A 289 7.38 -24.25 7.75
CA LEU A 289 6.58 -23.75 6.64
C LEU A 289 6.57 -22.21 6.69
N PRO A 290 6.81 -21.51 5.58
CA PRO A 290 6.52 -20.08 5.51
C PRO A 290 5.01 -19.93 5.62
N GLN A 291 4.52 -19.80 6.84
CA GLN A 291 3.18 -19.32 7.11
C GLN A 291 3.01 -18.05 6.27
N ARG A 292 1.90 -17.96 5.52
CA ARG A 292 1.50 -16.73 4.83
C ARG A 292 1.82 -15.57 5.76
N ARG A 293 2.69 -14.67 5.30
CA ARG A 293 3.19 -13.51 6.06
C ARG A 293 2.04 -12.56 6.37
N HIS A 294 1.15 -12.92 7.29
CA HIS A 294 0.15 -12.04 7.90
C HIS A 294 -0.26 -12.48 9.32
N HIS A 295 0.36 -13.51 9.91
CA HIS A 295 0.23 -13.71 11.35
C HIS A 295 1.34 -12.91 12.06
N PRO A 296 1.01 -11.97 12.97
CA PRO A 296 2.02 -11.32 13.79
C PRO A 296 2.72 -12.41 14.61
N LYS A 297 4.02 -12.54 14.35
CA LYS A 297 4.96 -13.43 15.02
C LYS A 297 5.06 -13.13 16.50
N ASP A 298 5.44 -14.19 17.22
CA ASP A 298 6.13 -14.25 18.52
C ASP A 298 5.98 -13.03 19.43
N GLU A 299 5.45 -13.28 20.63
CA GLU A 299 5.39 -12.29 21.72
C GLU A 299 6.75 -11.62 21.96
N ARG A 300 7.86 -12.35 21.76
CA ARG A 300 9.24 -11.82 21.84
C ARG A 300 9.51 -10.71 20.82
N ASP A 301 9.02 -10.88 19.60
CA ASP A 301 9.23 -9.95 18.49
C ASP A 301 8.37 -8.69 18.68
N LEU A 302 7.15 -8.87 19.20
CA LEU A 302 6.28 -7.77 19.64
C LEU A 302 6.93 -6.98 20.79
N ILE A 303 7.45 -7.66 21.81
CA ILE A 303 8.16 -7.03 22.94
C ILE A 303 9.41 -6.28 22.46
N ALA A 304 10.18 -6.84 21.53
CA ALA A 304 11.35 -6.17 20.96
C ALA A 304 10.97 -4.88 20.22
N ARG A 305 9.91 -4.91 19.40
CA ARG A 305 9.39 -3.72 18.72
C ARG A 305 8.89 -2.66 19.71
N LEU A 306 8.15 -3.07 20.74
CA LEU A 306 7.68 -2.18 21.80
C LEU A 306 8.86 -1.57 22.57
N ASN A 307 9.88 -2.34 22.91
CA ASN A 307 11.07 -1.81 23.59
C ASN A 307 11.83 -0.78 22.74
N HIS A 308 11.90 -0.98 21.42
CA HIS A 308 12.47 0.02 20.52
C HIS A 308 11.68 1.34 20.51
N THR A 309 10.36 1.30 20.73
CA THR A 309 9.55 2.54 20.82
C THR A 309 9.94 3.45 21.98
N ARG A 310 10.60 2.93 23.02
CA ARG A 310 11.12 3.75 24.15
C ARG A 310 12.22 4.71 23.73
N GLN A 311 12.91 4.42 22.63
CA GLN A 311 13.97 5.27 22.09
C GLN A 311 13.41 6.34 21.13
N LEU A 312 12.11 6.27 20.79
CA LEU A 312 11.47 7.24 19.91
C LEU A 312 10.93 8.43 20.70
N GLN A 313 10.79 9.56 20.01
CA GLN A 313 10.07 10.72 20.55
C GLN A 313 8.65 10.32 20.99
N PRO A 314 8.10 10.88 22.09
CA PRO A 314 6.84 10.42 22.69
C PRO A 314 5.65 10.37 21.72
N THR A 315 5.59 11.29 20.75
CA THR A 315 4.55 11.33 19.71
C THR A 315 4.63 10.14 18.75
N HIS A 316 5.85 9.74 18.36
CA HIS A 316 6.09 8.59 17.50
C HIS A 316 5.85 7.27 18.24
N ALA A 317 6.25 7.18 19.51
CA ALA A 317 6.02 6.01 20.34
C ALA A 317 4.52 5.66 20.43
N ARG A 318 3.65 6.66 20.65
CA ARG A 318 2.18 6.46 20.68
C ARG A 318 1.61 5.95 19.35
N SER A 319 2.11 6.46 18.22
CA SER A 319 1.66 6.01 16.88
C SER A 319 2.04 4.55 16.63
N VAL A 320 3.24 4.14 17.03
CA VAL A 320 3.71 2.76 16.87
C VAL A 320 2.91 1.81 17.78
N VAL A 321 2.73 2.13 19.07
CA VAL A 321 1.93 1.31 19.99
C VAL A 321 0.48 1.16 19.50
N SER A 322 -0.15 2.26 19.04
CA SER A 322 -1.52 2.21 18.49
C SER A 322 -1.61 1.32 17.23
N ARG A 323 -0.60 1.37 16.36
CA ARG A 323 -0.55 0.55 15.15
C ARG A 323 -0.38 -0.94 15.48
N GLU A 324 0.50 -1.27 16.41
CA GLU A 324 0.70 -2.65 16.86
C GLU A 324 -0.55 -3.18 17.58
N TRP A 325 -1.23 -2.35 18.40
CA TRP A 325 -2.49 -2.72 19.06
C TRP A 325 -3.60 -3.11 18.06
N LYS A 326 -3.77 -2.33 16.99
CA LYS A 326 -4.77 -2.62 15.94
C LYS A 326 -4.49 -3.94 15.20
N ARG A 327 -3.22 -4.34 15.11
CA ARG A 327 -2.76 -5.54 14.39
C ARG A 327 -2.61 -6.78 15.28
N ALA A 328 -2.58 -6.59 16.60
CA ALA A 328 -2.35 -7.66 17.55
C ALA A 328 -3.61 -8.54 17.74
N THR A 329 -3.38 -9.84 17.91
CA THR A 329 -4.36 -10.81 18.40
C THR A 329 -4.78 -10.48 19.86
N PRO A 330 -5.84 -11.08 20.41
CA PRO A 330 -6.24 -10.84 21.81
C PRO A 330 -5.09 -11.03 22.82
N ARG A 331 -4.30 -12.10 22.64
CA ARG A 331 -3.11 -12.36 23.47
C ARG A 331 -2.00 -11.33 23.25
N GLY A 332 -1.76 -10.90 22.01
CA GLY A 332 -0.81 -9.81 21.73
C GLY A 332 -1.23 -8.47 22.34
N ARG A 333 -2.53 -8.18 22.42
CA ARG A 333 -3.04 -6.98 23.10
C ARG A 333 -2.78 -7.04 24.61
N GLN A 334 -2.91 -8.20 25.24
CA GLN A 334 -2.53 -8.38 26.65
C GLN A 334 -1.03 -8.10 26.86
N VAL A 335 -0.16 -8.56 25.96
CA VAL A 335 1.28 -8.25 26.02
C VAL A 335 1.55 -6.75 25.87
N ILE A 336 0.87 -6.06 24.95
CA ILE A 336 0.99 -4.61 24.79
C ILE A 336 0.47 -3.88 26.05
N GLN A 337 -0.64 -4.34 26.62
CA GLN A 337 -1.21 -3.76 27.83
C GLN A 337 -0.26 -3.88 29.02
N LEU A 338 0.28 -5.08 29.29
CA LEU A 338 1.28 -5.31 30.35
C LEU A 338 2.54 -4.46 30.12
N TRP A 339 2.96 -4.31 28.86
CA TRP A 339 4.08 -3.43 28.52
C TRP A 339 3.77 -1.96 28.80
N MET A 340 2.56 -1.49 28.47
CA MET A 340 2.10 -0.13 28.76
C MET A 340 1.97 0.13 30.26
N GLU A 341 1.46 -0.83 31.04
CA GLU A 341 1.38 -0.75 32.50
C GLU A 341 2.77 -0.65 33.14
N ARG A 342 3.76 -1.36 32.59
CA ARG A 342 5.15 -1.32 33.08
C ARG A 342 5.92 -0.06 32.71
N HIS A 343 5.55 0.62 31.61
CA HIS A 343 6.37 1.66 31.00
C HIS A 343 5.63 2.99 30.70
N GLY A 344 4.34 3.08 31.03
CA GLY A 344 3.45 4.18 30.67
C GLY A 344 3.86 5.55 31.18
N ASP A 345 4.54 5.62 32.34
CA ASP A 345 5.00 6.87 32.95
C ASP A 345 6.00 7.63 32.05
N THR A 346 6.78 6.90 31.24
CA THR A 346 7.71 7.51 30.28
C THR A 346 7.01 8.14 29.06
N LEU A 347 5.72 7.86 28.86
CA LEU A 347 4.91 8.39 27.76
C LEU A 347 3.99 9.55 28.20
N HIS A 348 4.00 9.95 29.48
CA HIS A 348 3.14 10.98 30.07
C HIS A 348 3.96 12.00 30.90
N ARG A 349 4.70 12.91 30.24
CA ARG A 349 5.04 14.20 30.85
C ARG A 349 5.34 15.29 29.83
N PRO A 350 4.47 16.31 29.70
CA PRO A 350 4.90 17.64 29.31
C PRO A 350 4.96 18.52 30.57
N SER A 351 6.17 18.98 30.91
CA SER A 351 6.39 19.97 31.97
C SER A 351 6.06 21.36 31.44
N THR A 352 5.11 22.07 32.06
CA THR A 352 5.19 23.54 32.25
C THR A 352 4.20 24.00 33.31
N ILE A 353 4.74 24.77 34.25
CA ILE A 353 4.15 25.47 35.38
C ILE A 353 3.37 26.70 34.88
N THR A 354 2.20 27.00 35.47
CA THR A 354 1.62 28.36 35.44
C THR A 354 0.87 28.62 36.74
N THR A 355 1.27 29.67 37.44
CA THR A 355 0.73 30.26 38.67
C THR A 355 -0.69 30.79 38.44
N TRP A 356 -1.57 30.60 39.43
CA TRP A 356 -2.97 31.06 39.42
C TRP A 356 -3.06 32.57 39.70
N LEU A 357 -3.72 33.35 38.82
CA LEU A 357 -4.20 34.71 39.09
C LEU A 357 -5.59 34.67 39.78
N PRO A 358 -5.98 35.70 40.56
CA PRO A 358 -7.27 35.75 41.24
C PRO A 358 -8.45 35.82 40.25
N GLU A 359 -9.56 35.16 40.62
CA GLU A 359 -10.76 35.04 39.78
C GLU A 359 -11.44 36.40 39.53
N PRO A 360 -11.89 36.70 38.30
CA PRO A 360 -12.62 37.94 38.00
C PRO A 360 -14.03 37.94 38.62
N PRO A 361 -14.63 39.12 38.88
CA PRO A 361 -15.95 39.22 39.49
C PRO A 361 -17.05 38.62 38.61
N ALA A 362 -18.00 37.93 39.23
CA ALA A 362 -19.01 37.12 38.57
C ALA A 362 -20.08 37.91 37.77
N VAL A 363 -20.16 39.23 37.89
CA VAL A 363 -21.21 40.05 37.27
C VAL A 363 -20.63 41.22 36.49
N CYS A 364 -21.02 41.39 35.23
CA CYS A 364 -20.59 42.54 34.44
C CYS A 364 -21.31 43.81 34.91
N GLN A 365 -20.58 44.80 35.43
CA GLN A 365 -21.14 46.05 35.93
C GLN A 365 -21.84 46.90 34.85
N GLY A 366 -21.51 46.70 33.57
CA GLY A 366 -22.10 47.45 32.46
C GLY A 366 -23.46 46.95 31.98
N CYS A 367 -23.77 45.66 32.15
CA CYS A 367 -25.04 45.07 31.68
C CYS A 367 -25.79 44.25 32.75
N GLY A 368 -25.23 44.11 33.95
CA GLY A 368 -25.85 43.43 35.09
C GLY A 368 -25.94 41.90 34.96
N LYS A 369 -25.38 41.30 33.91
CA LYS A 369 -25.49 39.85 33.69
C LYS A 369 -24.45 39.06 34.48
N GLU A 370 -24.92 38.06 35.22
CA GLU A 370 -24.11 37.07 35.91
C GLU A 370 -23.49 36.06 34.92
N GLY A 371 -22.17 35.87 35.00
CA GLY A 371 -21.47 34.82 34.27
C GLY A 371 -21.79 33.45 34.87
N ARG A 372 -22.57 32.62 34.17
CA ARG A 372 -22.86 31.25 34.63
C ARG A 372 -21.64 30.36 34.50
N TYR A 373 -21.07 29.93 35.63
CA TYR A 373 -20.10 28.83 35.70
C TYR A 373 -20.79 27.47 35.59
N ARG A 374 -20.44 26.64 34.60
CA ARG A 374 -20.77 25.20 34.61
C ARG A 374 -19.71 24.44 35.40
N ARG A 375 -20.10 23.74 36.48
CA ARG A 375 -19.20 23.02 37.40
C ARG A 375 -18.49 21.77 36.84
N ALA A 376 -18.73 21.35 35.59
CA ALA A 376 -18.34 20.00 35.15
C ALA A 376 -16.91 19.84 34.62
N THR A 377 -16.13 20.90 34.39
CA THR A 377 -14.83 20.77 33.70
C THR A 377 -13.63 21.40 34.40
N GLY A 378 -13.79 21.99 35.59
CA GLY A 378 -12.67 22.56 36.36
C GLY A 378 -11.83 23.59 35.59
N ARG A 379 -12.34 24.12 34.47
CA ARG A 379 -11.73 25.18 33.68
C ARG A 379 -12.73 26.31 33.54
N PRO A 380 -12.33 27.57 33.83
CA PRO A 380 -13.19 28.70 33.58
C PRO A 380 -13.34 28.88 32.06
N GLU A 381 -14.50 28.50 31.50
CA GLU A 381 -14.96 29.11 30.25
C GLU A 381 -15.49 30.51 30.60
N GLY A 382 -14.57 31.40 30.98
CA GLY A 382 -14.88 32.81 31.05
C GLY A 382 -15.25 33.27 29.64
N ARG A 383 -16.50 33.69 29.43
CA ARG A 383 -16.84 34.58 28.31
C ARG A 383 -16.26 35.97 28.57
N TYR A 384 -14.95 36.05 28.75
CA TYR A 384 -14.22 37.29 28.91
C TYR A 384 -12.86 37.18 28.22
N LEU A 385 -12.62 38.18 27.36
CA LEU A 385 -11.37 38.60 26.72
C LEU A 385 -11.11 38.14 25.27
N ARG A 386 -11.58 38.97 24.33
CA ARG A 386 -10.65 39.71 23.47
C ARG A 386 -10.75 41.20 23.84
N ARG A 387 -9.68 41.77 24.40
CA ARG A 387 -9.47 43.22 24.63
C ARG A 387 -10.48 43.93 25.53
N ASP A 388 -10.57 43.55 26.81
CA ASP A 388 -11.23 44.32 27.89
C ASP A 388 -12.70 44.76 27.70
N LEU A 389 -13.41 44.20 26.72
CA LEU A 389 -14.80 44.55 26.42
C LEU A 389 -15.74 43.38 26.77
N CYS A 390 -16.88 43.69 27.41
CA CYS A 390 -17.95 42.71 27.60
C CYS A 390 -18.59 42.35 26.24
N VAL A 391 -18.78 41.07 25.94
CA VAL A 391 -19.30 40.61 24.64
C VAL A 391 -20.74 41.09 24.39
N ASP A 392 -21.56 41.14 25.44
CA ASP A 392 -22.98 41.47 25.31
C ASP A 392 -23.23 42.98 25.15
N CYS A 393 -22.46 43.84 25.81
CA CYS A 393 -22.69 45.29 25.78
C CYS A 393 -21.56 46.10 25.13
N ARG A 394 -20.45 45.46 24.74
CA ARG A 394 -19.25 46.08 24.15
C ARG A 394 -18.70 47.27 24.93
N ARG A 395 -18.96 47.37 26.24
CA ARG A 395 -18.40 48.41 27.10
C ARG A 395 -17.09 47.92 27.72
N PRO A 396 -16.09 48.80 27.86
CA PRO A 396 -14.83 48.46 28.51
C PRO A 396 -15.09 48.19 29.99
N HIS A 397 -14.45 47.15 30.54
CA HIS A 397 -14.52 46.89 31.97
C HIS A 397 -13.84 48.06 32.72
N PRO A 398 -14.45 48.62 33.78
CA PRO A 398 -13.78 49.62 34.59
C PRO A 398 -12.53 48.97 35.19
N GLN A 399 -11.35 49.46 34.78
CA GLN A 399 -10.08 49.06 35.37
C GLN A 399 -10.14 49.38 36.87
N PRO A 400 -9.74 48.45 37.76
CA PRO A 400 -9.66 48.75 39.19
C PRO A 400 -8.75 49.96 39.36
N ARG A 401 -9.24 51.01 40.02
CA ARG A 401 -8.41 52.17 40.33
C ARG A 401 -7.20 51.67 41.14
N PRO A 402 -5.97 52.09 40.79
CA PRO A 402 -4.82 51.73 41.61
C PRO A 402 -5.07 52.23 43.04
N ILE A 403 -4.94 51.32 44.00
CA ILE A 403 -4.97 51.66 45.42
C ILE A 403 -3.84 52.67 45.62
N PRO A 404 -4.08 53.87 46.19
CA PRO A 404 -3.01 54.81 46.46
C PRO A 404 -2.04 54.14 47.43
N THR A 405 -0.83 53.83 46.95
CA THR A 405 0.25 53.40 47.82
C THR A 405 0.62 54.60 48.68
N ALA A 406 0.29 54.53 49.97
CA ALA A 406 0.72 55.51 50.93
C ALA A 406 2.25 55.62 50.89
N LEU A 407 2.72 56.87 50.82
CA LEU A 407 4.10 57.31 50.92
C LEU A 407 4.87 56.53 51.99
N THR A 408 5.98 55.91 51.60
CA THR A 408 7.13 55.75 52.50
C THR A 408 8.04 56.95 52.26
N LEU A 409 7.95 57.95 53.13
CA LEU A 409 8.91 59.04 53.23
C LEU A 409 10.18 58.49 53.89
N ALA A 410 11.32 58.79 53.28
CA ALA A 410 12.65 58.39 53.72
C ALA A 410 13.09 59.15 54.98
N ALA A 411 13.71 58.42 55.92
CA ALA A 411 14.84 58.83 56.75
C ALA A 411 15.42 57.57 57.42
#